data_AF-A0A960ZZT6-F1
#
_entry.id   AF-A0A960ZZT6-F1
#
_cell.length_a   1.000
_cell.length_b   1.000
_cell.length_c   1.000
_cell.angle_alpha   90.00
_cell.angle_beta   90.00
_cell.angle_gamma   90.00
#
_symmetry.space_group_name_H-M   'P 1'
#
loop_
_entity.id
_entity.type
_entity.pdbx_description
1 polymer ?
#
loop_
_entity_poly.entity_id
_entity_poly.type
_entity_poly.pdbx_seq_one_letter_code
_entity_poly.pdbx_strand_id
1 'polypeptide(L)'
;MNGSYRRIVEIVLAATAVGLFVMLFKLFDKFWSLFNFSVATNFWQNPTFWAGFAISFGLWFLVRRSEKSMVFLDEVALELSRVIWPERGDTVKSSGVILVLIAIAALVIFVFDGLWGTLMEKFLQANWL
;
A
#
# COMPACT_ATOMS: atom_id res chain seq x y z
N MET A 1 27.04 17.30 -5.00
CA MET A 1 25.70 16.68 -5.05
C MET A 1 24.80 17.49 -5.95
N ASN A 2 24.09 16.85 -6.87
CA ASN A 2 23.17 17.55 -7.78
C ASN A 2 22.00 18.11 -6.95
N GLY A 3 21.76 19.43 -7.00
CA GLY A 3 20.75 20.10 -6.17
C GLY A 3 19.32 19.57 -6.37
N SER A 4 19.07 18.79 -7.42
CA SER A 4 17.78 18.18 -7.73
C SER A 4 17.40 17.04 -6.76
N TYR A 5 18.33 16.16 -6.38
CA TYR A 5 18.01 14.97 -5.56
C TYR A 5 17.62 15.35 -4.13
N ARG A 6 18.34 16.31 -3.55
CA ARG A 6 18.05 16.84 -2.22
C ARG A 6 16.64 17.44 -2.14
N ARG A 7 16.18 18.12 -3.20
CA ARG A 7 14.79 18.64 -3.25
C ARG A 7 13.76 17.50 -3.26
N ILE A 8 14.03 16.41 -3.96
CA ILE A 8 13.14 15.24 -3.98
C ILE A 8 13.05 14.62 -2.59
N VAL A 9 14.19 14.41 -1.91
CA VAL A 9 14.23 13.89 -0.54
C VAL A 9 13.47 14.80 0.44
N GLU A 10 13.66 16.12 0.33
CA GLU A 10 12.96 17.10 1.17
C GLU A 10 11.43 17.09 0.97
N ILE A 11 10.96 16.90 -0.28
CA ILE A 11 9.54 16.78 -0.62
C ILE A 11 8.97 15.46 -0.09
N VAL A 12 9.68 14.34 -0.29
CA VAL A 12 9.25 13.02 0.20
C VAL A 12 9.16 13.01 1.72
N LEU A 13 10.15 13.59 2.41
CA LEU A 13 10.14 13.70 3.86
C LEU A 13 8.97 14.57 4.36
N ALA A 14 8.66 15.66 3.67
CA ALA A 14 7.49 16.49 3.99
C ALA A 14 6.17 15.73 3.76
N ALA A 15 6.05 14.99 2.66
CA ALA A 15 4.88 14.16 2.37
C ALA A 15 4.67 13.07 3.44
N THR A 16 5.74 12.39 3.86
CA THR A 16 5.70 11.39 4.94
C THR A 16 5.28 12.01 6.27
N ALA A 17 5.75 13.22 6.58
CA ALA A 17 5.31 13.93 7.78
C ALA A 17 3.80 14.26 7.72
N VAL A 18 3.28 14.73 6.58
CA VAL A 18 1.84 14.97 6.41
C VAL A 18 1.04 13.65 6.57
N GLY A 19 1.52 12.56 6.00
CA GLY A 19 0.92 11.23 6.17
C GLY A 19 0.87 10.79 7.64
N LEU A 20 1.98 10.96 8.36
CA LEU A 20 2.07 10.66 9.80
C LEU A 20 1.10 11.53 10.62
N PHE A 21 0.98 12.81 10.30
CA PHE A 21 0.00 13.69 10.94
C PHE A 21 -1.43 13.17 10.78
N VAL A 22 -1.84 12.81 9.56
CA VAL A 22 -3.19 12.28 9.29
C VAL A 22 -3.41 10.95 10.02
N MET A 23 -2.39 10.08 10.03
CA MET A 23 -2.47 8.79 10.72
C MET A 23 -2.60 8.96 12.24
N LEU A 24 -1.79 9.83 12.84
CA LEU A 24 -1.85 10.14 14.27
C LEU A 24 -3.18 10.76 14.66
N PHE A 25 -3.70 11.70 13.86
CA PHE A 25 -5.01 12.32 14.10
C PHE A 25 -6.12 11.26 14.13
N LYS A 26 -6.16 10.36 13.13
CA LYS A 26 -7.15 9.26 13.09
C LYS A 26 -7.01 8.28 14.24
N LEU A 27 -5.77 7.95 14.64
CA LEU A 27 -5.53 7.06 15.78
C LEU A 27 -5.97 7.68 17.10
N PHE A 28 -5.69 8.96 17.31
CA PHE A 28 -6.01 9.65 18.55
C PHE A 28 -7.51 9.95 18.66
N ASP A 29 -8.20 10.26 17.55
CA ASP A 29 -9.66 10.35 17.52
C ASP A 29 -10.33 9.01 17.88
N LYS A 30 -9.81 7.90 17.33
CA LYS A 30 -10.29 6.57 17.72
C LYS A 30 -10.01 6.27 19.19
N PHE A 31 -8.82 6.64 19.68
CA PHE A 31 -8.46 6.48 21.08
C PHE A 31 -9.43 7.23 22.00
N TRP A 32 -9.75 8.49 21.70
CA TRP A 32 -10.71 9.25 22.50
C TRP A 32 -12.12 8.71 22.42
N SER A 33 -12.53 8.23 21.25
CA SER A 33 -13.84 7.59 21.08
C SER A 33 -13.96 6.30 21.91
N LEU A 34 -12.86 5.55 22.09
CA LEU A 34 -12.83 4.34 22.91
C LEU A 34 -13.08 4.66 24.39
N PHE A 35 -12.55 5.79 24.88
CA PHE A 35 -12.75 6.26 26.25
C PHE A 35 -14.02 7.13 26.42
N ASN A 36 -14.86 7.24 25.39
CA ASN A 36 -16.13 7.98 25.40
C ASN A 36 -16.00 9.45 25.82
N PHE A 37 -14.82 10.05 25.62
CA PHE A 37 -14.61 11.46 25.90
C PHE A 37 -15.17 12.30 24.74
N SER A 38 -16.15 13.16 25.04
CA SER A 38 -16.67 14.14 24.07
C SER A 38 -15.63 15.24 23.85
N VAL A 39 -14.70 14.99 22.93
CA VAL A 39 -13.72 15.97 22.50
C VAL A 39 -14.40 17.00 21.57
N ALA A 40 -14.03 18.27 21.71
CA ALA A 40 -14.59 19.35 20.90
C ALA A 40 -14.47 19.03 19.39
N THR A 41 -15.59 19.07 18.68
CA THR A 41 -15.66 18.81 17.23
C THR A 41 -15.11 19.96 16.41
N ASN A 42 -14.95 21.15 17.01
CA ASN A 42 -14.37 22.31 16.37
C ASN A 42 -12.86 22.09 16.14
N PHE A 43 -12.43 22.19 14.88
CA PHE A 43 -11.04 21.98 14.46
C PHE A 43 -10.01 22.79 15.27
N TRP A 44 -10.36 24.01 15.70
CA TRP A 44 -9.44 24.91 16.41
C TRP A 44 -9.26 24.54 17.88
N GLN A 45 -10.30 23.99 18.51
CA GLN A 45 -10.34 23.68 19.94
C GLN A 45 -10.05 22.20 20.23
N ASN A 46 -9.91 21.38 19.19
CA ASN A 46 -9.61 19.96 19.35
C ASN A 46 -8.14 19.75 19.77
N PRO A 47 -7.86 19.25 21.00
CA PRO A 47 -6.50 19.00 21.46
C PRO A 47 -5.77 17.92 20.65
N THR A 48 -6.51 17.01 20.00
CA THR A 48 -5.98 15.98 19.08
C THR A 48 -5.20 16.61 17.93
N PHE A 49 -5.74 17.69 17.36
CA PHE A 49 -5.13 18.37 16.22
C PHE A 49 -3.76 18.93 16.60
N TRP A 50 -3.69 19.69 17.69
CA TRP A 50 -2.45 20.32 18.15
C TRP A 50 -1.40 19.29 18.60
N ALA A 51 -1.81 18.23 19.29
CA ALA A 51 -0.91 17.15 19.69
C ALA A 51 -0.32 16.42 18.46
N GLY A 52 -1.17 16.06 17.48
CA GLY A 52 -0.74 15.44 16.24
C GLY A 52 0.21 16.34 15.43
N PHE A 53 -0.09 17.63 15.35
CA PHE A 53 0.72 18.60 14.63
C PHE A 53 2.10 18.76 15.28
N ALA A 54 2.15 18.91 16.61
CA ALA A 54 3.40 19.06 17.36
C ALA A 54 4.31 17.83 17.21
N ILE A 55 3.76 16.62 17.33
CA ILE A 55 4.53 15.37 17.17
C ILE A 55 5.06 15.25 15.73
N SER A 56 4.20 15.49 14.74
CA SER A 56 4.57 15.39 13.32
C SER A 56 5.64 16.41 12.93
N PHE A 57 5.48 17.67 13.36
CA PHE A 57 6.43 18.74 13.09
C PHE A 57 7.77 18.50 13.81
N GLY A 58 7.71 18.03 15.06
CA GLY A 58 8.88 17.66 15.85
C GLY A 58 9.69 16.54 15.18
N LEU A 59 9.04 15.47 14.73
CA LEU A 59 9.70 14.37 14.00
C LEU A 59 10.32 14.85 12.68
N TRP A 60 9.60 15.64 11.90
CA TRP A 60 10.12 16.22 10.66
C TRP A 60 11.39 17.04 10.90
N PHE A 61 11.41 17.85 11.96
CA PHE A 61 12.57 18.66 12.33
C PHE A 61 13.74 17.81 12.85
N LEU A 62 13.48 16.82 13.71
CA LEU A 62 14.51 15.94 14.27
C LEU A 62 15.19 15.09 13.19
N VAL A 63 14.42 14.53 12.25
CA VAL A 63 15.00 13.74 11.15
C VAL A 63 15.90 14.60 10.28
N ARG A 64 15.49 15.84 9.96
CA ARG A 64 16.33 16.79 9.21
C ARG A 64 17.62 17.17 9.92
N ARG A 65 17.64 17.13 11.25
CA ARG A 65 18.84 17.45 12.05
C ARG A 65 19.84 16.30 12.09
N SER A 66 19.38 15.07 11.88
CA SER A 66 20.25 13.90 11.90
C SER A 66 20.98 13.71 10.57
N GLU A 67 22.29 13.97 10.55
CA GLU A 67 23.13 13.81 9.34
C GLU A 67 23.09 12.38 8.82
N LYS A 68 23.13 11.36 9.71
CA LYS A 68 23.07 9.94 9.33
C LYS A 68 21.82 9.60 8.53
N SER A 69 20.66 10.10 8.95
CA SER A 69 19.39 9.83 8.28
C SER A 69 19.31 10.54 6.94
N MET A 70 19.83 11.76 6.84
CA MET A 70 19.84 12.51 5.58
C MET A 70 20.76 11.86 4.54
N VAL A 71 21.97 11.45 4.95
CA VAL A 71 22.91 10.74 4.07
C VAL A 71 22.31 9.43 3.57
N PHE A 72 21.65 8.66 4.45
CA PHE A 72 20.97 7.43 4.05
C PHE A 72 19.84 7.67 3.05
N LEU A 73 19.03 8.71 3.25
CA LEU A 73 17.95 9.05 2.31
C LEU A 73 18.50 9.49 0.95
N ASP A 74 19.62 10.20 0.93
CA ASP A 74 20.31 10.58 -0.30
C ASP A 74 20.87 9.35 -1.05
N GLU A 75 21.43 8.37 -0.32
CA GLU A 75 21.88 7.09 -0.89
C GLU A 75 20.71 6.28 -1.48
N VAL A 76 19.58 6.19 -0.77
CA VAL A 76 18.38 5.52 -1.26
C VAL A 76 17.85 6.21 -2.51
N ALA A 77 17.80 7.54 -2.55
CA ALA A 77 17.37 8.28 -3.73
C ALA A 77 18.29 8.02 -4.93
N LEU A 78 19.60 7.89 -4.70
CA LEU A 78 20.58 7.55 -5.71
C LEU A 78 20.38 6.12 -6.21
N GLU A 79 20.19 5.15 -5.32
CA GLU A 79 19.99 3.75 -5.71
C GLU A 79 18.65 3.55 -6.43
N LEU A 80 17.58 4.22 -6.00
CA LEU A 80 16.29 4.24 -6.70
C LEU A 80 16.39 4.85 -8.10
N SER A 81 17.29 5.81 -8.32
CA SER A 81 17.51 6.37 -9.66
C SER A 81 18.16 5.37 -10.62
N ARG A 82 18.79 4.31 -10.09
CA ARG A 82 19.35 3.21 -10.88
C ARG A 82 18.34 2.10 -11.14
N VAL A 83 17.23 2.06 -10.39
CA VAL A 83 16.16 1.09 -10.61
C VAL A 83 15.48 1.42 -11.94
N ILE A 84 15.70 0.55 -12.91
CA ILE A 84 15.04 0.62 -14.21
C ILE A 84 13.61 0.12 -14.00
N TRP A 85 12.66 1.04 -13.92
CA TRP A 85 11.24 0.68 -13.87
C TRP A 85 10.82 0.13 -15.23
N PRO A 86 10.17 -1.04 -15.28
CA PRO A 86 9.75 -1.64 -16.54
C PRO A 86 8.77 -0.71 -17.25
N GLU A 87 8.89 -0.60 -18.57
CA GLU A 87 7.92 0.12 -19.36
C GLU A 87 6.56 -0.59 -19.29
N ARG A 88 5.47 0.20 -19.30
CA ARG A 88 4.10 -0.34 -19.20
C ARG A 88 3.80 -1.44 -20.22
N GLY A 89 4.47 -1.39 -21.38
CA GLY A 89 4.36 -2.41 -22.43
C GLY A 89 4.83 -3.78 -21.97
N ASP A 90 5.91 -3.88 -21.19
CA ASP A 90 6.47 -5.16 -20.76
C ASP A 90 5.63 -5.79 -19.64
N THR A 91 5.05 -4.96 -18.77
CA THR A 91 4.06 -5.42 -17.78
C THR A 91 2.82 -5.99 -18.47
N VAL A 92 2.28 -5.31 -19.48
CA VAL A 92 1.08 -5.76 -20.21
C VAL A 92 1.35 -7.06 -20.97
N LYS A 93 2.52 -7.20 -21.60
CA LYS A 93 2.92 -8.46 -22.27
C LYS A 93 3.00 -9.61 -21.27
N SER A 94 3.66 -9.41 -20.13
CA SER A 94 3.79 -10.43 -19.09
C SER A 94 2.41 -10.84 -18.52
N SER A 95 1.56 -9.87 -18.16
CA SER A 95 0.20 -10.16 -17.69
C SER A 95 -0.68 -10.81 -18.77
N GLY A 96 -0.50 -10.44 -20.04
CA GLY A 96 -1.19 -11.06 -21.17
C GLY A 96 -0.85 -12.54 -21.34
N VAL A 97 0.43 -12.91 -21.21
CA VAL A 97 0.87 -14.31 -21.24
C VAL A 97 0.22 -15.11 -20.10
N ILE A 98 0.20 -14.54 -18.89
CA ILE A 98 -0.42 -15.18 -17.72
C ILE A 98 -1.94 -15.34 -17.93
N LEU A 99 -2.63 -14.34 -18.48
CA LEU A 99 -4.05 -14.44 -18.80
C LEU A 99 -4.36 -15.59 -19.76
N VAL A 100 -3.53 -15.78 -20.80
CA VAL A 100 -3.68 -16.90 -21.74
C VAL A 100 -3.45 -18.24 -21.03
N LEU A 101 -2.43 -18.35 -20.20
CA LEU A 101 -2.16 -19.57 -19.42
C LEU A 101 -3.33 -19.92 -18.48
N ILE A 102 -3.90 -18.92 -17.80
CA ILE A 102 -5.06 -19.12 -16.92
C ILE A 102 -6.28 -19.55 -17.73
N ALA A 103 -6.51 -18.96 -18.91
CA ALA A 103 -7.62 -19.35 -19.77
C ALA A 103 -7.53 -20.82 -20.23
N ILE A 104 -6.34 -21.27 -20.60
CA ILE A 104 -6.09 -22.68 -20.97
C ILE A 104 -6.33 -23.59 -19.77
N ALA A 105 -5.79 -23.24 -18.59
CA ALA A 105 -5.99 -24.03 -17.38
C ALA A 105 -7.47 -24.13 -16.98
N ALA A 106 -8.22 -23.02 -17.07
CA ALA A 106 -9.65 -22.99 -16.80
C ALA A 106 -10.44 -23.88 -17.77
N LEU A 107 -10.06 -23.91 -19.05
CA LEU A 107 -10.71 -24.77 -20.04
C LEU A 107 -10.47 -26.26 -19.72
N VAL A 108 -9.25 -26.63 -19.34
CA VAL A 108 -8.93 -28.02 -18.95
C VAL A 108 -9.76 -28.44 -17.73
N ILE A 109 -9.85 -27.59 -16.71
CA ILE A 109 -10.66 -27.87 -15.51
C ILE A 109 -12.14 -27.99 -15.89
N PHE A 110 -12.66 -27.08 -16.72
CA PHE A 110 -14.05 -27.10 -17.17
C PHE A 110 -14.43 -28.42 -17.88
N VAL A 111 -13.55 -28.93 -18.75
CA VAL A 111 -13.76 -30.20 -19.43
C VAL A 111 -13.73 -31.36 -18.44
N PHE A 112 -12.77 -31.35 -17.50
CA PHE A 112 -12.65 -32.39 -16.49
C PHE A 112 -13.91 -32.45 -15.59
N ASP A 113 -14.39 -31.30 -15.12
CA ASP A 113 -15.59 -31.19 -14.29
C ASP A 113 -16.84 -31.69 -15.06
N GLY A 114 -16.97 -31.35 -16.34
CA GLY A 114 -18.09 -31.81 -17.17
C GLY A 114 -18.08 -33.32 -17.42
N LEU A 115 -16.90 -33.90 -17.70
CA LEU A 115 -16.75 -35.34 -17.88
C LEU A 115 -17.02 -36.10 -16.58
N TRP A 116 -16.50 -35.61 -15.45
CA TRP A 116 -16.72 -36.25 -14.17
C TRP A 116 -18.18 -36.16 -13.71
N GLY A 117 -18.83 -35.02 -13.92
CA GLY A 117 -20.25 -34.83 -13.63
C GLY A 117 -21.15 -35.80 -14.41
N THR A 118 -20.93 -35.93 -15.72
CA THR A 118 -21.71 -36.85 -16.57
C THR A 118 -21.43 -38.33 -16.26
N LEU A 119 -20.19 -38.68 -15.89
CA LEU A 119 -19.85 -40.03 -15.43
C LEU A 119 -20.53 -40.38 -14.11
N MET A 120 -20.51 -39.46 -13.14
CA MET A 120 -21.15 -39.65 -11.85
C MET A 120 -22.67 -39.74 -11.97
N GLU A 121 -23.29 -38.93 -12.82
CA GLU A 121 -24.73 -39.01 -13.09
C GLU A 121 -25.12 -40.40 -13.62
N LYS A 122 -24.37 -40.92 -14.61
CA LYS A 122 -24.61 -42.26 -15.15
C LYS A 122 -24.40 -43.36 -14.12
N PHE A 123 -23.39 -43.24 -13.26
CA PHE A 123 -23.12 -44.22 -12.21
C PHE A 123 -24.24 -44.25 -11.15
N LEU A 124 -24.73 -43.07 -10.73
CA LEU A 124 -25.81 -42.97 -9.75
C LEU A 124 -27.14 -43.52 -10.28
N GLN A 125 -27.45 -43.26 -11.56
CA GLN A 125 -28.65 -43.82 -12.22
C GLN A 125 -28.54 -45.34 -12.43
N ALA A 126 -27.34 -45.86 -12.71
CA ALA A 126 -27.11 -47.29 -12.93
C ALA A 126 -27.16 -48.13 -11.64
N ASN A 127 -26.98 -47.53 -10.47
CA ASN A 127 -26.96 -48.24 -9.17
C ASN A 127 -28.29 -48.16 -8.40
N TRP A 128 -29.31 -47.47 -8.93
CA TRP A 128 -30.65 -47.34 -8.32
C TRP A 128 -31.80 -47.89 -9.21
N LEU A 129 -31.47 -48.75 -10.18
CA LEU A 129 -32.33 -49.81 -10.73
C LEU A 129 -31.71 -51.17 -10.41
#